data_AF-A0A3D4H7Z6-F1
#
_entry.id   AF-A0A3D4H7Z6-F1
#
_cell.length_a   1.000
_cell.length_b   1.000
_cell.length_c   1.000
_cell.angle_alpha   90.00
_cell.angle_beta   90.00
_cell.angle_gamma   90.00
#
_symmetry.space_group_name_H-M   'P 1'
#
loop_
_entity.id
_entity.type
_entity.pdbx_description
1 polymer ?
#
loop_
_entity_poly.entity_id
_entity_poly.type
_entity_poly.pdbx_seq_one_letter_code
_entity_poly.pdbx_strand_id
1 'polypeptide(L)'
;MAFRESKMAAQQRGSILLMVLVLIIVVSYVLTKFVERANVEIQGEGYYVERARLRLHAWSYLEVVVAVLADVKAIDNAIYAPAQGWGNPLDYAQIEVPEGLNVTIEFIDESAKLSINELDEGSLFLLFDEMGFNLDVSQTLTNTLLDWIDEDDEARIDGAESREYSTTELEMHPSNQPLASLDELSSIIGFRELFFDDD
;
A
#
# COMPACT_ATOMS: atom_id res chain seq x y z
N MET A 1 -58.11 74.13 36.08
CA MET A 1 -56.84 73.72 36.69
C MET A 1 -56.92 72.23 36.99
N ALA A 2 -56.38 71.38 36.10
CA ALA A 2 -55.88 70.02 36.38
C ALA A 2 -55.41 69.36 35.06
N PHE A 3 -54.10 69.24 34.97
CA PHE A 3 -53.25 68.41 34.12
C PHE A 3 -53.87 67.18 33.43
N ARG A 4 -53.47 66.97 32.17
CA ARG A 4 -52.83 65.70 31.78
C ARG A 4 -52.00 65.84 30.51
N GLU A 5 -50.69 66.06 30.68
CA GLU A 5 -49.70 65.71 29.68
C GLU A 5 -49.67 64.19 29.51
N SER A 6 -49.80 63.71 28.27
CA SER A 6 -49.54 62.32 27.90
C SER A 6 -48.20 62.26 27.18
N LYS A 7 -47.27 61.54 27.79
CA LYS A 7 -45.86 61.43 27.48
C LYS A 7 -45.55 60.99 26.04
N MET A 8 -44.47 61.60 25.54
CA MET A 8 -43.58 61.24 24.44
C MET A 8 -43.67 59.80 23.90
N ALA A 9 -43.91 59.67 22.61
CA ALA A 9 -43.52 58.50 21.82
C ALA A 9 -42.06 58.65 21.38
N ALA A 10 -41.14 58.07 22.15
CA ALA A 10 -39.73 57.98 21.81
C ALA A 10 -39.29 56.51 21.82
N GLN A 11 -39.67 55.71 20.81
CA GLN A 11 -39.39 54.26 20.88
C GLN A 11 -39.28 53.49 19.55
N GLN A 12 -38.69 54.07 18.49
CA GLN A 12 -38.53 53.36 17.20
C GLN A 12 -37.13 53.40 16.56
N ARG A 13 -36.10 53.93 17.22
CA ARG A 13 -34.75 54.04 16.61
C ARG A 13 -33.73 52.98 17.05
N GLY A 14 -34.02 52.18 18.09
CA GLY A 14 -33.12 51.14 18.59
C GLY A 14 -33.33 49.74 17.99
N SER A 15 -34.55 49.41 17.53
CA SER A 15 -34.85 48.02 17.10
C SER A 15 -34.33 47.70 15.69
N ILE A 16 -34.15 48.71 14.82
CA ILE A 16 -33.59 48.52 13.48
C ILE A 16 -32.14 48.04 13.58
N LEU A 17 -31.36 48.63 14.49
CA LEU A 17 -29.97 48.23 14.70
C LEU A 17 -29.89 46.78 15.21
N LEU A 18 -30.77 46.40 16.13
CA LEU A 18 -30.83 45.02 16.64
C LEU A 18 -31.23 44.02 15.55
N MET A 19 -32.20 44.37 14.70
CA MET A 19 -32.61 43.53 13.57
C MET A 19 -31.46 43.34 12.57
N VAL A 20 -30.73 44.41 12.24
CA VAL A 20 -29.56 44.35 11.35
C VAL A 20 -28.43 43.53 11.97
N LEU A 21 -28.17 43.69 13.28
CA LEU A 21 -27.16 42.90 13.98
C LEU A 21 -27.49 41.41 13.93
N VAL A 22 -28.74 41.04 14.23
CA VAL A 22 -29.20 39.65 14.16
C VAL A 22 -29.10 39.11 12.73
N LEU A 23 -29.47 39.91 11.73
CA LEU A 23 -29.32 39.53 10.32
C LEU A 23 -27.85 39.24 9.98
N ILE A 24 -26.93 40.13 10.36
CA ILE A 24 -25.49 39.95 10.11
C ILE A 24 -24.96 38.70 10.80
N ILE A 25 -25.38 38.43 12.05
CA ILE A 25 -24.99 37.23 12.79
C ILE A 25 -25.47 35.96 12.06
N VAL A 26 -26.73 35.93 11.62
CA VAL A 26 -27.28 34.77 10.90
C VAL A 26 -26.58 34.57 9.56
N VAL A 27 -26.37 35.63 8.79
CA VAL A 27 -25.66 35.55 7.50
C VAL A 27 -24.21 35.10 7.70
N SER A 28 -23.52 35.64 8.71
CA SER A 28 -22.14 35.25 9.04
C SER A 28 -22.05 33.78 9.45
N TYR A 29 -23.01 33.30 10.24
CA TYR A 29 -23.08 31.90 10.64
C TYR A 29 -23.28 30.97 9.43
N VAL A 30 -24.22 31.31 8.53
CA VAL A 30 -24.46 30.53 7.31
C VAL A 30 -23.24 30.53 6.40
N LEU A 31 -22.59 31.68 6.20
CA LEU A 31 -21.36 31.78 5.41
C LEU A 31 -20.24 30.93 6.00
N THR A 32 -20.05 30.99 7.32
CA THR A 32 -19.01 30.19 8.00
C THR A 32 -19.27 28.69 7.80
N LYS A 33 -20.51 28.24 7.96
CA LYS A 33 -20.89 26.84 7.74
C LYS A 33 -20.71 26.38 6.30
N PHE A 34 -20.96 27.26 5.34
CA PHE A 34 -20.74 26.96 3.93
C PHE A 34 -19.24 26.81 3.62
N VAL A 35 -18.40 27.71 4.13
CA VAL A 35 -16.93 27.64 3.94
C VAL A 35 -16.33 26.40 4.60
N GLU A 36 -16.76 26.07 5.82
CA GLU A 36 -16.35 24.84 6.51
C GLU A 36 -16.64 23.59 5.66
N ARG A 37 -17.84 23.50 5.08
CA ARG A 37 -18.22 22.37 4.22
C ARG A 37 -17.44 22.32 2.91
N ALA A 38 -17.30 23.46 2.23
CA ALA A 38 -16.56 23.54 0.97
C ALA A 38 -15.09 23.11 1.14
N ASN A 39 -14.46 23.50 2.25
CA ASN A 39 -13.09 23.09 2.55
C ASN A 39 -12.96 21.58 2.77
N VAL A 40 -13.93 20.94 3.43
CA VAL A 40 -13.92 19.48 3.67
C VAL A 40 -14.10 18.71 2.37
N GLU A 41 -14.98 19.16 1.48
CA GLU A 41 -15.25 18.51 0.20
C GLU A 41 -14.05 18.62 -0.77
N ILE A 42 -13.42 19.80 -0.83
CA ILE A 42 -12.19 20.03 -1.62
C ILE A 42 -11.04 19.13 -1.14
N GLN A 43 -10.92 18.89 0.17
CA GLN A 43 -9.87 18.01 0.72
C GLN A 43 -10.12 16.53 0.36
N GLY A 44 -11.37 16.08 0.33
CA GLY A 44 -11.72 14.69 0.03
C GLY A 44 -11.54 14.34 -1.46
N GLU A 45 -12.11 15.14 -2.36
CA GLU A 45 -12.10 14.84 -3.80
C GLU A 45 -10.73 15.06 -4.45
N GLY A 46 -10.01 16.11 -4.04
CA GLY A 46 -8.68 16.40 -4.55
C GLY A 46 -7.67 15.29 -4.25
N TYR A 47 -7.77 14.65 -3.08
CA TYR A 47 -6.85 13.58 -2.68
C TYR A 47 -6.95 12.33 -3.57
N TYR A 48 -8.17 11.87 -3.89
CA TYR A 48 -8.33 10.67 -4.73
C TYR A 48 -7.94 10.92 -6.18
N VAL A 49 -8.30 12.10 -6.72
CA VAL A 49 -7.92 12.49 -8.08
C VAL A 49 -6.40 12.60 -8.19
N GLU A 50 -5.75 13.22 -7.19
CA GLU A 50 -4.29 13.36 -7.19
C GLU A 50 -3.60 12.00 -7.01
N ARG A 51 -4.09 11.13 -6.11
CA ARG A 51 -3.54 9.77 -5.96
C ARG A 51 -3.65 8.97 -7.26
N ALA A 52 -4.78 9.07 -7.97
CA ALA A 52 -4.96 8.40 -9.25
C ALA A 52 -3.99 8.96 -10.31
N ARG A 53 -3.82 10.28 -10.36
CA ARG A 53 -2.85 10.96 -11.24
C ARG A 53 -1.41 10.50 -10.94
N LEU A 54 -0.99 10.50 -9.68
CA LEU A 54 0.34 10.06 -9.28
C LEU A 54 0.59 8.59 -9.63
N ARG A 55 -0.42 7.73 -9.45
CA ARG A 55 -0.33 6.32 -9.86
C ARG A 55 -0.16 6.18 -11.37
N LEU A 56 -0.90 6.96 -12.17
CA LEU A 56 -0.73 6.98 -13.62
C LEU A 56 0.67 7.44 -14.04
N HIS A 57 1.22 8.46 -13.38
CA HIS A 57 2.61 8.88 -13.61
C HIS A 57 3.59 7.77 -13.25
N ALA A 58 3.43 7.11 -12.11
CA ALA A 58 4.29 5.99 -11.71
C ALA A 58 4.29 4.85 -12.75
N TRP A 59 3.11 4.47 -13.26
CA TRP A 59 3.00 3.50 -14.35
C TRP A 59 3.70 3.98 -15.63
N SER A 60 3.51 5.24 -16.01
CA SER A 60 4.19 5.81 -17.18
C SER A 60 5.72 5.76 -17.03
N TYR A 61 6.25 6.04 -15.85
CA TYR A 61 7.70 5.96 -15.61
C TYR A 61 8.19 4.51 -15.55
N LEU A 62 7.39 3.56 -15.04
CA LEU A 62 7.72 2.14 -15.08
C LEU A 62 7.85 1.64 -16.53
N GLU A 63 6.94 2.04 -17.42
CA GLU A 63 7.04 1.69 -18.84
C GLU A 63 8.33 2.22 -19.48
N VAL A 64 8.75 3.44 -19.11
CA VAL A 64 10.04 3.99 -19.54
C VAL A 64 11.20 3.13 -19.02
N VAL A 65 11.19 2.76 -17.74
CA VAL A 65 12.21 1.89 -17.15
C VAL A 65 12.31 0.57 -17.93
N VAL A 66 11.17 -0.08 -18.18
CA VAL A 66 11.13 -1.35 -18.91
C VAL A 66 11.64 -1.18 -20.35
N ALA A 67 11.27 -0.10 -21.03
CA ALA A 67 11.75 0.19 -22.38
C ALA A 67 13.28 0.41 -22.41
N VAL A 68 13.83 1.16 -21.45
CA VAL A 68 15.28 1.37 -21.33
C VAL A 68 16.01 0.05 -21.06
N LEU A 69 15.51 -0.77 -20.15
CA LEU A 69 16.10 -2.09 -19.88
C LEU A 69 16.05 -3.00 -21.12
N ALA A 70 14.95 -2.98 -21.86
CA ALA A 70 14.81 -3.73 -23.10
C ALA A 70 15.79 -3.26 -24.19
N ASP A 71 15.99 -1.95 -24.31
CA ASP A 71 16.94 -1.35 -25.26
C ASP A 71 18.39 -1.72 -24.91
N VAL A 72 18.79 -1.56 -23.64
CA VAL A 72 20.13 -1.98 -23.19
C VAL A 72 20.33 -3.48 -23.42
N LYS A 73 19.34 -4.31 -23.08
CA LYS A 73 19.41 -5.75 -23.34
C LYS A 73 19.57 -6.06 -24.82
N ALA A 74 18.92 -5.31 -25.71
CA ALA A 74 19.04 -5.50 -27.15
C ALA A 74 20.43 -5.08 -27.68
N ILE A 75 21.02 -4.03 -27.12
CA ILE A 75 22.33 -3.50 -27.50
C ILE A 75 23.47 -4.40 -26.98
N ASP A 76 23.44 -4.74 -25.69
CA ASP A 76 24.52 -5.44 -24.99
C ASP A 76 24.28 -6.95 -24.85
N ASN A 77 23.13 -7.45 -25.34
CA ASN A 77 22.68 -8.84 -25.26
C ASN A 77 22.42 -9.35 -23.81
N ALA A 78 22.64 -8.53 -22.78
CA ALA A 78 22.38 -8.83 -21.37
C ALA A 78 22.28 -7.55 -20.52
N ILE A 79 21.65 -7.67 -19.35
CA ILE A 79 21.62 -6.64 -18.31
C ILE A 79 22.45 -7.16 -17.13
N TYR A 80 23.48 -6.43 -16.71
CA TYR A 80 24.38 -6.87 -15.66
C TYR A 80 24.96 -5.74 -14.79
N ALA A 81 24.99 -4.48 -15.27
CA ALA A 81 25.51 -3.38 -14.47
C ALA A 81 24.86 -2.02 -14.80
N PRO A 82 24.56 -1.16 -13.80
CA PRO A 82 24.01 0.17 -14.03
C PRO A 82 24.86 1.06 -14.95
N ALA A 83 26.17 0.77 -15.03
CA ALA A 83 27.12 1.45 -15.92
C ALA A 83 26.78 1.31 -17.40
N GLN A 84 25.91 0.37 -17.78
CA GLN A 84 25.34 0.25 -19.12
C GLN A 84 24.37 1.41 -19.47
N GLY A 85 24.03 2.27 -18.50
CA GLY A 85 23.22 3.47 -18.70
C GLY A 85 21.80 3.38 -18.13
N TRP A 86 21.27 2.18 -17.92
CA TRP A 86 19.93 1.98 -17.35
C TRP A 86 19.79 2.42 -15.89
N GLY A 87 20.91 2.66 -15.18
CA GLY A 87 20.88 3.14 -13.79
C GLY A 87 20.18 4.49 -13.60
N ASN A 88 20.05 5.30 -14.67
CA ASN A 88 19.20 6.48 -14.68
C ASN A 88 18.32 6.47 -15.95
N PRO A 89 17.19 5.75 -15.93
CA PRO A 89 16.41 5.50 -17.14
C PRO A 89 15.69 6.75 -17.66
N LEU A 90 15.36 7.71 -16.79
CA LEU A 90 14.74 8.96 -17.23
C LEU A 90 15.73 9.84 -18.01
N ASP A 91 16.99 9.89 -17.56
CA ASP A 91 18.06 10.58 -18.28
C ASP A 91 18.39 9.88 -19.61
N TYR A 92 18.48 8.55 -19.61
CA TYR A 92 18.66 7.75 -20.83
C TYR A 92 17.58 8.03 -21.87
N ALA A 93 16.31 8.05 -21.45
CA ALA A 93 15.16 8.31 -22.31
C ALA A 93 14.91 9.80 -22.58
N GLN A 94 15.71 10.71 -22.00
CA GLN A 94 15.55 12.16 -22.08
C GLN A 94 14.15 12.64 -21.65
N ILE A 95 13.61 12.06 -20.59
CA ILE A 95 12.31 12.40 -20.03
C ILE A 95 12.47 13.36 -18.85
N GLU A 96 11.88 14.54 -19.00
CA GLU A 96 11.80 15.53 -17.92
C GLU A 96 10.64 15.23 -16.98
N VAL A 97 10.89 15.32 -15.68
CA VAL A 97 9.87 15.19 -14.65
C VAL A 97 9.17 16.54 -14.49
N PRO A 98 7.82 16.61 -14.52
CA PRO A 98 7.07 17.85 -14.30
C PRO A 98 7.39 18.51 -12.95
N GLU A 99 7.32 19.84 -12.91
CA GLU A 99 7.51 20.60 -11.67
C GLU A 99 6.54 20.14 -10.56
N GLY A 100 7.05 19.99 -9.35
CA GLY A 100 6.29 19.57 -8.18
C GLY A 100 6.16 18.06 -7.99
N LEU A 101 6.71 17.24 -8.91
CA LEU A 101 6.72 15.78 -8.80
C LEU A 101 8.14 15.28 -8.51
N ASN A 102 8.27 14.36 -7.55
CA ASN A 102 9.52 13.70 -7.22
C ASN A 102 9.41 12.21 -7.58
N VAL A 103 10.27 11.75 -8.50
CA VAL A 103 10.34 10.35 -8.92
C VAL A 103 11.61 9.74 -8.36
N THR A 104 11.47 8.61 -7.68
CA THR A 104 12.59 7.77 -7.25
C THR A 104 12.43 6.41 -7.91
N ILE A 105 13.51 5.92 -8.50
CA ILE A 105 13.57 4.61 -9.16
C ILE A 105 14.68 3.84 -8.46
N GLU A 106 14.33 2.66 -7.97
CA GLU A 106 15.27 1.74 -7.31
C GLU A 106 15.26 0.41 -8.06
N PHE A 107 16.44 -0.17 -8.24
CA PHE A 107 16.63 -1.47 -8.86
C PHE A 107 17.18 -2.41 -7.81
N ILE A 108 16.51 -3.55 -7.63
CA ILE A 108 16.93 -4.61 -6.73
C ILE A 108 17.20 -5.84 -7.59
N ASP A 109 18.43 -6.36 -7.51
CA ASP A 109 18.78 -7.60 -8.18
C ASP A 109 18.29 -8.78 -7.33
N GLU A 110 17.24 -9.45 -7.80
CA GLU A 110 16.70 -10.64 -7.16
C GLU A 110 17.46 -11.92 -7.54
N SER A 111 18.31 -11.89 -8.57
CA SER A 111 19.07 -13.08 -9.01
C SER A 111 20.17 -13.50 -8.04
N ALA A 112 20.57 -12.60 -7.13
CA ALA A 112 21.50 -12.90 -6.05
C ALA A 112 20.83 -13.55 -4.83
N LYS A 113 19.50 -13.67 -4.81
CA LYS A 113 18.74 -14.32 -3.75
C LYS A 113 18.51 -15.80 -4.08
N LEU A 114 18.23 -16.60 -3.06
CA LEU A 114 17.86 -18.00 -3.23
C LEU A 114 16.42 -18.09 -3.74
N SER A 115 16.21 -18.81 -4.85
CA SER A 115 14.88 -19.08 -5.39
C SER A 115 14.20 -20.17 -4.58
N ILE A 116 13.28 -19.81 -3.70
CA ILE A 116 12.60 -20.75 -2.79
C ILE A 116 11.92 -21.91 -3.56
N ASN A 117 11.32 -21.62 -4.71
CA ASN A 117 10.66 -22.63 -5.55
C ASN A 117 11.64 -23.62 -6.22
N GLU A 118 12.95 -23.35 -6.22
CA GLU A 118 13.97 -24.20 -6.83
C GLU A 118 14.85 -24.94 -5.81
N LEU A 119 14.73 -24.61 -4.52
CA LEU A 119 15.51 -25.25 -3.47
C LEU A 119 15.00 -26.66 -3.20
N ASP A 120 15.92 -27.61 -3.03
CA ASP A 120 15.60 -28.96 -2.56
C ASP A 120 15.42 -28.98 -1.03
N GLU A 121 14.84 -30.07 -0.52
CA GLU A 121 14.59 -30.28 0.92
C GLU A 121 15.82 -29.99 1.77
N GLY A 122 17.01 -30.48 1.37
CA GLY A 122 18.24 -30.25 2.11
C GLY A 122 18.66 -28.79 2.16
N SER A 123 18.48 -28.04 1.06
CA SER A 123 18.81 -26.61 1.01
C SER A 123 17.82 -25.76 1.79
N LEU A 124 16.52 -26.09 1.75
CA LEU A 124 15.49 -25.42 2.57
C LEU A 124 15.75 -25.66 4.06
N PHE A 125 16.08 -26.88 4.44
CA PHE A 125 16.43 -27.20 5.82
C PHE A 125 17.63 -26.37 6.30
N LEU A 126 18.71 -26.33 5.52
CA LEU A 126 19.90 -25.54 5.84
C LEU A 126 19.62 -24.04 5.88
N LEU A 127 18.73 -23.55 5.01
CA LEU A 127 18.29 -22.15 5.03
C LEU A 127 17.65 -21.81 6.37
N PHE A 128 16.69 -22.61 6.84
CA PHE A 128 16.01 -22.36 8.12
C PHE A 128 16.93 -22.57 9.32
N ASP A 129 17.83 -23.55 9.27
CA ASP A 129 18.88 -23.74 10.30
C ASP A 129 19.81 -22.52 10.40
N GLU A 130 20.28 -21.97 9.28
CA GLU A 130 21.12 -20.77 9.25
C GLU A 130 20.36 -19.50 9.69
N MET A 131 19.04 -19.48 9.55
CA MET A 131 18.18 -18.43 10.12
C MET A 131 18.06 -18.50 11.66
N GLY A 132 18.59 -19.55 12.29
CA GLY A 132 18.65 -19.72 13.74
C GLY A 132 17.48 -20.50 14.34
N PHE A 133 16.66 -21.17 13.51
CA PHE A 133 15.67 -22.12 13.99
C PHE A 133 16.35 -23.41 14.49
N ASN A 134 15.71 -24.11 15.44
CA ASN A 134 16.22 -25.41 15.87
C ASN A 134 15.92 -26.50 14.82
N LEU A 135 16.61 -27.63 14.89
CA LEU A 135 16.50 -28.70 13.88
C LEU A 135 15.06 -29.20 13.67
N ASP A 136 14.26 -29.31 14.75
CA ASP A 136 12.88 -29.78 14.66
C ASP A 136 12.01 -28.76 13.90
N VAL A 137 12.13 -27.46 14.24
CA VAL A 137 11.41 -26.37 13.58
C VAL A 137 11.85 -26.21 12.12
N SER A 138 13.15 -26.29 11.83
CA SER A 138 13.67 -26.22 10.46
C SER A 138 13.13 -27.35 9.60
N GLN A 139 13.00 -28.57 10.14
CA GLN A 139 12.40 -29.70 9.44
C GLN A 139 10.90 -29.49 9.19
N THR A 140 10.15 -29.05 10.21
CA THR A 140 8.73 -28.73 10.06
C THR A 140 8.49 -27.66 8.99
N LEU A 141 9.22 -26.54 9.04
CA LEU A 141 9.11 -25.46 8.04
C LEU A 141 9.46 -25.94 6.63
N THR A 142 10.47 -26.80 6.50
CA THR A 142 10.84 -27.39 5.21
C THR A 142 9.70 -28.24 4.66
N ASN A 143 9.15 -29.12 5.50
CA ASN A 143 8.13 -30.07 5.06
C ASN A 143 6.80 -29.39 4.78
N THR A 144 6.35 -28.45 5.61
CA THR A 144 5.11 -27.70 5.36
C THR A 144 5.20 -26.78 4.14
N LEU A 145 6.38 -26.25 3.83
CA LEU A 145 6.60 -25.48 2.61
C LEU A 145 6.61 -26.36 1.37
N LEU A 146 7.22 -27.56 1.44
CA LEU A 146 7.23 -28.49 0.32
C LEU A 146 5.82 -29.03 0.01
N ASP A 147 5.07 -29.44 1.03
CA ASP A 147 3.66 -29.88 0.92
C ASP A 147 2.75 -28.73 0.41
N TRP A 148 3.11 -27.47 0.64
CA TRP A 148 2.35 -26.34 0.08
C TRP A 148 2.53 -26.21 -1.44
N ILE A 149 3.70 -26.61 -1.95
CA ILE A 149 4.17 -26.32 -3.32
C ILE A 149 3.95 -27.48 -4.27
N ASP A 150 4.06 -28.73 -3.81
CA ASP A 150 3.98 -29.90 -4.68
C ASP A 150 2.54 -30.27 -5.08
N GLU A 151 2.41 -31.07 -6.13
CA GLU A 151 1.11 -31.27 -6.78
C GLU A 151 0.22 -32.31 -6.09
N ASP A 152 0.78 -33.09 -5.16
CA ASP A 152 0.07 -34.20 -4.53
C ASP A 152 -0.64 -33.76 -3.23
N ASP A 153 -1.15 -34.73 -2.46
CA ASP A 153 -1.89 -34.47 -1.20
C ASP A 153 -1.37 -35.47 -0.14
N GLU A 154 -0.11 -35.90 -0.28
CA GLU A 154 0.56 -36.83 0.62
C GLU A 154 1.47 -36.07 1.60
N ALA A 155 0.93 -35.79 2.79
CA ALA A 155 1.67 -35.04 3.80
C ALA A 155 2.99 -35.72 4.20
N ARG A 156 4.07 -34.94 4.21
CA ARG A 156 5.36 -35.34 4.77
C ARG A 156 5.27 -35.49 6.29
N ILE A 157 6.29 -36.11 6.89
CA ILE A 157 6.40 -36.17 8.36
C ILE A 157 6.51 -34.73 8.88
N ASP A 158 5.63 -34.33 9.81
CA ASP A 158 5.55 -32.95 10.30
C ASP A 158 5.30 -31.91 9.19
N GLY A 159 4.76 -32.34 8.04
CA GLY A 159 4.25 -31.52 6.96
C GLY A 159 2.75 -31.20 7.13
N ALA A 160 2.13 -30.63 6.11
CA ALA A 160 0.73 -30.23 6.13
C ALA A 160 0.11 -30.19 4.74
N GLU A 161 -0.97 -30.95 4.56
CA GLU A 161 -1.76 -31.02 3.33
C GLU A 161 -3.22 -30.60 3.57
N SER A 162 -4.11 -30.87 2.61
CA SER A 162 -5.55 -30.55 2.71
C SER A 162 -6.16 -30.96 4.06
N ARG A 163 -5.73 -32.09 4.62
CA ARG A 163 -6.22 -32.58 5.92
C ARG A 163 -5.86 -31.61 7.04
N GLU A 164 -4.61 -31.20 7.13
CA GLU A 164 -4.11 -30.31 8.17
C GLU A 164 -4.72 -28.91 8.01
N TYR A 165 -4.75 -28.38 6.77
CA TYR A 165 -5.33 -27.07 6.50
C TYR A 165 -6.85 -27.00 6.75
N SER A 166 -7.58 -28.11 6.57
CA SER A 166 -9.02 -28.17 6.86
C SER A 166 -9.37 -27.99 8.34
N THR A 167 -8.39 -28.17 9.23
CA THR A 167 -8.58 -27.98 10.68
C THR A 167 -8.31 -26.55 11.15
N THR A 168 -7.78 -25.70 10.26
CA THR A 168 -7.54 -24.29 10.55
C THR A 168 -8.86 -23.50 10.55
N GLU A 169 -8.90 -22.34 11.23
CA GLU A 169 -10.10 -21.51 11.32
C GLU A 169 -10.66 -21.04 9.97
N LEU A 170 -9.79 -20.99 8.95
CA LEU A 170 -10.11 -20.48 7.62
C LEU A 170 -10.44 -21.59 6.60
N GLU A 171 -10.48 -22.87 7.02
CA GLU A 171 -10.72 -24.05 6.14
C GLU A 171 -9.98 -23.93 4.80
N MET A 172 -8.67 -23.71 4.88
CA MET A 172 -7.83 -23.47 3.71
C MET A 172 -7.44 -24.79 3.02
N HIS A 173 -6.87 -24.67 1.83
CA HIS A 173 -6.21 -25.75 1.12
C HIS A 173 -4.81 -25.30 0.71
N PRO A 174 -3.85 -26.23 0.64
CA PRO A 174 -2.54 -25.92 0.08
C PRO A 174 -2.67 -25.51 -1.40
N SER A 175 -1.71 -24.72 -1.88
CA SER A 175 -1.76 -24.17 -3.24
C SER A 175 -1.45 -25.24 -4.30
N ASN A 176 -0.66 -26.24 -3.92
CA ASN A 176 -0.17 -27.33 -4.75
C ASN A 176 0.49 -26.86 -6.05
N GLN A 177 1.15 -25.70 -5.95
CA GLN A 177 1.83 -24.99 -7.04
C GLN A 177 3.00 -24.18 -6.48
N PRO A 178 4.02 -23.87 -7.30
CA PRO A 178 5.06 -22.92 -6.92
C PRO A 178 4.49 -21.61 -6.39
N LEU A 179 5.10 -21.06 -5.34
CA LEU A 179 4.69 -19.78 -4.74
C LEU A 179 4.64 -18.68 -5.80
N ALA A 180 3.52 -17.97 -5.90
CA ALA A 180 3.40 -16.80 -6.77
C ALA A 180 3.89 -15.51 -6.08
N SER A 181 3.84 -15.45 -4.75
CA SER A 181 4.42 -14.38 -3.92
C SER A 181 4.96 -14.92 -2.60
N LEU A 182 5.97 -14.27 -2.03
CA LEU A 182 6.42 -14.54 -0.65
C LEU A 182 5.35 -14.23 0.40
N ASP A 183 4.36 -13.40 0.07
CA ASP A 183 3.22 -13.13 0.96
C ASP A 183 2.40 -14.40 1.25
N GLU A 184 2.44 -15.39 0.35
CA GLU A 184 1.76 -16.68 0.52
C GLU A 184 2.30 -17.48 1.70
N LEU A 185 3.56 -17.25 2.10
CA LEU A 185 4.14 -17.87 3.29
C LEU A 185 3.28 -17.60 4.53
N SER A 186 2.58 -16.46 4.60
CA SER A 186 1.67 -16.14 5.71
C SER A 186 0.46 -17.09 5.81
N SER A 187 0.18 -17.91 4.79
CA SER A 187 -0.90 -18.90 4.78
C SER A 187 -0.42 -20.30 5.14
N ILE A 188 0.90 -20.53 5.16
CA ILE A 188 1.49 -21.83 5.45
C ILE A 188 1.52 -22.05 6.97
N ILE A 189 1.14 -23.25 7.40
CA ILE A 189 1.16 -23.61 8.84
C ILE A 189 2.60 -23.48 9.38
N GLY A 190 2.73 -22.82 10.54
CA GLY A 190 4.00 -22.52 11.19
C GLY A 190 4.67 -21.22 10.71
N PHE A 191 4.49 -20.83 9.44
CA PHE A 191 5.12 -19.62 8.91
C PHE A 191 4.50 -18.34 9.44
N ARG A 192 3.17 -18.27 9.57
CA ARG A 192 2.50 -17.06 10.10
C ARG A 192 3.04 -16.65 11.47
N GLU A 193 3.07 -17.60 12.41
CA GLU A 193 3.53 -17.36 13.79
C GLU A 193 5.01 -17.01 13.86
N LEU A 194 5.86 -17.61 13.01
CA LEU A 194 7.32 -17.45 13.08
C LEU A 194 7.86 -16.25 12.29
N PHE A 195 7.14 -15.78 11.26
CA PHE A 195 7.64 -14.74 10.34
C PHE A 195 6.73 -13.51 10.23
N PHE A 196 5.45 -13.60 10.57
CA PHE A 196 4.46 -12.55 10.29
C PHE A 196 3.69 -12.06 11.51
N ASP A 197 3.66 -12.81 12.60
CA ASP A 197 3.12 -12.30 13.86
C ASP A 197 4.12 -11.33 14.49
N ASP A 198 3.73 -10.05 14.51
CA ASP A 198 4.45 -8.99 15.21
C ASP A 198 4.31 -9.19 16.74
N ASP A 199 5.39 -9.59 17.40
CA ASP A 199 5.67 -9.15 18.78
C ASP A 199 6.32 -7.74 18.77
#